data_AF-K0Z7S9-F1
#
_entry.id   AF-K0Z7S9-F1
#
_cell.length_a   1.000
_cell.length_b   1.000
_cell.length_c   1.000
_cell.angle_alpha   90.00
_cell.angle_beta   90.00
_cell.angle_gamma   90.00
#
_symmetry.space_group_name_H-M   'P 1'
#
loop_
_entity.id
_entity.type
_entity.pdbx_description
1 polymer ?
#
loop_
_entity_poly.entity_id
_entity_poly.type
_entity_poly.pdbx_seq_one_letter_code
_entity_poly.pdbx_strand_id
1 'polypeptide(L)'
;TYLFAYLFGFLLASLAAVTMIFAARVLHEKTPEIQEPRIITFLADTSYAVYLFHWPFYIIFSQLMSNLPAVILTIIFSYFFAILSFYIIEPLIAGKSNPLIRKISRLPHIKPISATGAGILTLISLIIIAVAPQVGAFETDLMVNGFKQAQTNIGQTKTLAEQAELSRLGISEGTSL
;
A
#
# COMPACT_ATOMS: atom_id res chain seq x y z
N THR A 1 22.84 9.12 7.28
CA THR A 1 22.10 9.14 5.99
C THR A 1 20.59 9.29 6.18
N TYR A 2 19.94 8.52 7.06
CA TYR A 2 18.49 8.63 7.29
C TYR A 2 18.02 9.97 7.87
N LEU A 3 18.76 10.58 8.80
CA LEU A 3 18.38 11.85 9.44
C LEU A 3 18.15 12.99 8.43
N PHE A 4 18.99 13.08 7.39
CA PHE A 4 18.86 14.06 6.32
C PHE A 4 17.61 13.81 5.46
N ALA A 5 17.33 12.54 5.12
CA ALA A 5 16.12 12.17 4.40
C ALA A 5 14.86 12.50 5.21
N TYR A 6 14.87 12.24 6.52
CA TYR A 6 13.71 12.49 7.38
C TYR A 6 13.48 13.99 7.67
N LEU A 7 14.52 14.78 7.94
CA LEU A 7 14.36 16.21 8.25
C LEU A 7 14.24 17.09 7.00
N PHE A 8 15.14 16.92 6.04
CA PHE A 8 15.19 17.79 4.86
C PHE A 8 14.48 17.17 3.66
N GLY A 9 14.61 15.86 3.47
CA GLY A 9 13.97 15.15 2.35
C GLY A 9 12.45 15.23 2.39
N PHE A 10 11.82 14.92 3.52
CA PHE A 10 10.37 15.05 3.66
C PHE A 10 9.90 16.49 3.52
N LEU A 11 10.59 17.45 4.15
CA LEU A 11 10.23 18.87 4.04
C LEU A 11 10.27 19.34 2.58
N LEU A 12 11.33 19.01 1.85
CA LEU A 12 11.49 19.37 0.45
C LEU A 12 10.44 18.69 -0.44
N ALA A 13 10.16 17.41 -0.20
CA ALA A 13 9.13 16.67 -0.93
C ALA A 13 7.73 17.27 -0.69
N SER A 14 7.42 17.64 0.56
CA SER A 14 6.15 18.30 0.89
C SER A 14 6.02 19.67 0.23
N LEU A 15 7.08 20.49 0.22
CA LEU A 15 7.09 21.77 -0.48
C LEU A 15 6.92 21.61 -1.99
N ALA A 16 7.61 20.63 -2.58
CA ALA A 16 7.45 20.30 -3.99
C ALA A 16 6.02 19.85 -4.31
N ALA A 17 5.41 19.01 -3.46
CA ALA A 17 4.04 18.56 -3.60
C ALA A 17 3.04 19.72 -3.53
N VAL A 18 3.18 20.63 -2.55
CA VAL A 18 2.34 21.84 -2.44
C VAL A 18 2.48 22.70 -3.70
N THR A 19 3.70 22.89 -4.18
CA THR A 19 3.97 23.67 -5.41
C THR A 19 3.31 23.04 -6.62
N MET A 20 3.40 21.71 -6.78
CA MET A 20 2.73 20.97 -7.84
C MET A 20 1.21 21.11 -7.78
N ILE A 21 0.62 20.93 -6.60
CA ILE A 21 -0.85 21.03 -6.42
C ILE A 21 -1.32 22.44 -6.76
N PHE A 22 -0.59 23.47 -6.28
CA PHE A 22 -0.91 24.86 -6.58
C PHE A 22 -0.81 25.16 -8.07
N ALA A 23 0.27 24.74 -8.72
CA ALA A 23 0.47 24.93 -10.16
C ALA A 23 -0.62 24.22 -10.99
N ALA A 24 -0.96 22.98 -10.64
CA ALA A 24 -2.03 22.22 -11.28
C ALA A 24 -3.40 22.91 -11.11
N ARG A 25 -3.67 23.46 -9.91
CA ARG A 25 -4.91 24.21 -9.67
C ARG A 25 -4.97 25.50 -10.49
N VAL A 26 -3.88 26.27 -10.51
CA VAL A 26 -3.80 27.50 -11.33
C VAL A 26 -3.99 27.16 -12.81
N LEU A 27 -3.38 26.08 -13.30
CA LEU A 27 -3.55 25.62 -14.67
C LEU A 27 -5.02 25.28 -14.96
N HIS A 28 -5.66 24.50 -14.09
CA HIS A 28 -7.07 24.11 -14.22
C HIS A 28 -8.01 25.34 -14.30
N GLU A 29 -7.80 26.35 -13.45
CA GLU A 29 -8.60 27.59 -13.46
C GLU A 29 -8.34 28.44 -14.73
N LYS A 30 -7.13 28.38 -15.30
CA LYS A 30 -6.76 29.15 -16.50
C LYS A 30 -7.13 28.46 -17.80
N THR A 31 -7.43 27.17 -17.78
CA THR A 31 -7.79 26.38 -18.96
C THR A 31 -9.13 25.65 -18.79
N PRO A 32 -10.24 26.36 -18.50
CA PRO A 32 -11.53 25.73 -18.19
C PRO A 32 -12.15 25.00 -19.39
N GLU A 33 -11.84 25.42 -20.62
CA GLU A 33 -12.36 24.79 -21.84
C GLU A 33 -11.43 23.72 -22.43
N ILE A 34 -10.20 23.59 -21.92
CA ILE A 34 -9.25 22.59 -22.41
C ILE A 34 -9.51 21.28 -21.68
N GLN A 35 -10.00 20.29 -22.42
CA GLN A 35 -10.17 18.94 -21.89
C GLN A 35 -8.81 18.30 -21.62
N GLU A 36 -8.69 17.61 -20.48
CA GLU A 36 -7.47 16.88 -20.14
C GLU A 36 -7.16 15.78 -21.17
N PRO A 37 -5.87 15.51 -21.44
CA PRO A 37 -5.48 14.39 -22.27
C PRO A 37 -6.04 13.07 -21.70
N ARG A 38 -6.75 12.31 -22.53
CA ARG A 38 -7.43 11.07 -22.10
C ARG A 38 -6.52 10.06 -21.40
N ILE A 39 -5.24 10.02 -21.75
CA ILE A 39 -4.26 9.13 -21.13
C ILE A 39 -4.04 9.53 -19.66
N ILE A 40 -3.93 10.82 -19.37
CA ILE A 40 -3.73 11.33 -18.01
C ILE A 40 -4.97 11.06 -17.17
N THR A 41 -6.15 11.36 -17.70
CA THR A 41 -7.43 11.06 -17.03
C THR A 41 -7.60 9.55 -16.79
N PHE A 42 -7.25 8.69 -17.76
CA PHE A 42 -7.28 7.24 -17.60
C PHE A 42 -6.35 6.75 -16.48
N LEU A 43 -5.11 7.25 -16.41
CA LEU A 43 -4.20 6.92 -15.32
C LEU A 43 -4.72 7.42 -13.97
N ALA A 44 -5.27 8.64 -13.93
CA ALA A 44 -5.82 9.23 -12.70
C ALA A 44 -7.02 8.41 -12.19
N ASP A 45 -7.98 8.12 -13.06
CA ASP A 45 -9.18 7.34 -12.76
C ASP A 45 -8.86 5.93 -12.25
N THR A 46 -7.91 5.25 -12.89
CA THR A 46 -7.54 3.88 -12.53
C THR A 46 -6.54 3.78 -11.38
N SER A 47 -5.88 4.89 -11.02
CA SER A 47 -4.78 4.92 -10.04
C SER A 47 -5.18 4.32 -8.68
N TYR A 48 -6.37 4.62 -8.20
CA TYR A 48 -6.86 4.10 -6.92
C TYR A 48 -7.07 2.59 -6.95
N ALA A 49 -7.70 2.07 -8.00
CA ALA A 49 -7.90 0.64 -8.14
C ALA A 49 -6.57 -0.11 -8.33
N VAL A 50 -5.60 0.45 -9.07
CA VAL A 50 -4.24 -0.10 -9.17
C VAL A 50 -3.57 -0.15 -7.79
N TYR A 51 -3.71 0.91 -6.99
CA TYR A 51 -3.18 0.94 -5.62
C TYR A 51 -3.76 -0.19 -4.76
N LEU A 52 -5.05 -0.52 -4.90
CA LEU A 52 -5.64 -1.64 -4.16
C LEU A 52 -5.12 -3.02 -4.62
N PHE A 53 -4.92 -3.22 -5.92
CA PHE A 53 -4.58 -4.54 -6.46
C PHE A 53 -3.09 -4.85 -6.48
N HIS A 54 -2.21 -3.85 -6.61
CA HIS A 54 -0.78 -4.10 -6.81
C HIS A 54 -0.12 -4.82 -5.64
N TRP A 55 -0.49 -4.49 -4.41
CA TRP A 55 0.16 -5.07 -3.25
C TRP A 55 -0.18 -6.56 -3.06
N PRO A 56 -1.48 -6.98 -3.07
CA PRO A 56 -1.83 -8.40 -3.04
C PRO A 56 -1.20 -9.20 -4.18
N PHE A 57 -1.24 -8.69 -5.42
CA PHE A 57 -0.65 -9.40 -6.55
C PHE A 57 0.87 -9.52 -6.45
N TYR A 58 1.54 -8.49 -5.95
CA TYR A 58 2.98 -8.55 -5.71
C TYR A 58 3.35 -9.62 -4.69
N ILE A 59 2.64 -9.72 -3.56
CA ILE A 59 2.87 -10.78 -2.58
C ILE A 59 2.69 -12.16 -3.21
N ILE A 60 1.60 -12.38 -3.93
CA ILE A 60 1.32 -13.67 -4.59
C ILE A 60 2.44 -14.02 -5.58
N PHE A 61 2.77 -13.11 -6.50
CA PHE A 61 3.75 -13.41 -7.53
C PHE A 61 5.18 -13.50 -6.98
N SER A 62 5.56 -12.70 -6.00
CA SER A 62 6.88 -12.79 -5.36
C SER A 62 7.13 -14.10 -4.61
N GLN A 63 6.06 -14.82 -4.21
CA GLN A 63 6.17 -16.17 -3.65
C GLN A 63 6.28 -17.26 -4.73
N LEU A 64 5.77 -16.99 -5.94
CA LEU A 64 5.74 -17.95 -7.05
C LEU A 64 6.96 -17.84 -7.98
N MET A 65 7.56 -16.66 -8.10
CA MET A 65 8.64 -16.38 -9.05
C MET A 65 9.62 -15.33 -8.53
N SER A 66 10.74 -15.14 -9.24
CA SER A 66 11.73 -14.12 -8.90
C SER A 66 11.20 -12.69 -9.05
N ASN A 67 11.88 -11.73 -8.43
CA ASN A 67 11.39 -10.34 -8.32
C ASN A 67 11.01 -9.69 -9.65
N LEU A 68 11.82 -9.85 -10.70
CA LEU A 68 11.59 -9.17 -11.98
C LEU A 68 10.29 -9.63 -12.67
N PRO A 69 10.07 -10.94 -12.91
CA PRO A 69 8.81 -11.40 -13.48
C PRO A 69 7.62 -11.16 -12.54
N ALA A 70 7.82 -11.19 -11.22
CA ALA A 70 6.76 -10.86 -10.26
C ALA A 70 6.27 -9.42 -10.43
N VAL A 71 7.18 -8.44 -10.52
CA VAL A 71 6.82 -7.02 -10.73
C VAL A 71 6.08 -6.83 -12.05
N ILE A 72 6.56 -7.43 -13.13
CA ILE A 72 5.93 -7.31 -14.46
C ILE A 72 4.50 -7.85 -14.41
N LEU A 73 4.31 -9.04 -13.82
CA LEU A 73 3.00 -9.66 -13.72
C LEU A 73 2.07 -8.89 -12.80
N THR A 74 2.60 -8.33 -11.70
CA THR A 74 1.86 -7.42 -10.81
C THR A 74 1.31 -6.23 -11.58
N ILE A 75 2.13 -5.54 -12.38
CA ILE A 75 1.69 -4.36 -13.14
C ILE A 75 0.58 -4.74 -14.12
N ILE A 76 0.75 -5.83 -14.86
CA ILE A 76 -0.21 -6.31 -15.87
C ILE A 76 -1.56 -6.64 -15.20
N PHE A 77 -1.54 -7.47 -14.15
CA PHE A 77 -2.78 -7.88 -13.48
C PHE A 77 -3.44 -6.73 -12.72
N SER A 78 -2.66 -5.84 -12.10
CA SER A 78 -3.21 -4.70 -11.38
C SER A 78 -3.95 -3.73 -12.31
N TYR A 79 -3.36 -3.40 -13.46
CA TYR A 79 -4.05 -2.56 -14.44
C TYR A 79 -5.25 -3.27 -15.05
N PHE A 80 -5.14 -4.57 -15.36
CA PHE A 80 -6.27 -5.34 -15.89
C PHE A 80 -7.48 -5.34 -14.94
N PHE A 81 -7.26 -5.64 -13.66
CA PHE A 81 -8.31 -5.62 -12.64
C PHE A 81 -8.77 -4.20 -12.29
N ALA A 82 -7.88 -3.20 -12.33
CA ALA A 82 -8.26 -1.80 -12.13
C ALA A 82 -9.21 -1.29 -13.23
N ILE A 83 -8.92 -1.59 -14.50
CA ILE A 83 -9.79 -1.26 -15.63
C ILE A 83 -11.15 -1.96 -15.48
N LEU A 84 -11.15 -3.25 -15.14
CA LEU A 84 -12.36 -4.02 -14.92
C LEU A 84 -13.18 -3.43 -13.75
N SER A 85 -12.53 -3.07 -12.65
CA SER A 85 -13.17 -2.46 -11.49
C SER A 85 -13.79 -1.11 -11.84
N PHE A 86 -13.01 -0.18 -12.35
CA PHE A 86 -13.42 1.20 -12.56
C PHE A 86 -14.42 1.37 -13.72
N TYR A 87 -14.23 0.66 -14.83
CA TYR A 87 -15.10 0.85 -16.01
C TYR A 87 -16.29 -0.10 -16.07
N ILE A 88 -16.26 -1.22 -15.35
CA ILE A 88 -17.34 -2.24 -15.42
C ILE A 88 -18.03 -2.40 -14.07
N ILE A 89 -17.29 -2.67 -12.99
CA ILE A 89 -17.89 -2.99 -11.68
C ILE A 89 -18.49 -1.76 -11.00
N GLU A 90 -17.71 -0.68 -10.82
CA GLU A 90 -18.17 0.53 -10.15
C GLU A 90 -19.41 1.15 -10.81
N PRO A 91 -19.48 1.28 -12.15
CA PRO A 91 -20.67 1.82 -12.80
C PRO A 91 -21.88 0.90 -12.72
N LEU A 92 -21.66 -0.42 -12.71
CA LEU A 92 -22.72 -1.43 -12.56
C LEU A 92 -23.34 -1.36 -11.16
N ILE A 93 -22.52 -1.20 -10.12
CA ILE A 93 -22.96 -1.03 -8.73
C ILE A 93 -23.66 0.32 -8.54
N ALA A 94 -23.11 1.39 -9.13
CA ALA A 94 -23.67 2.75 -9.06
C ALA A 94 -24.94 2.94 -9.92
N GLY A 95 -25.36 1.93 -10.70
CA GLY A 95 -26.52 2.01 -11.57
C GLY A 95 -26.37 2.97 -12.76
N LYS A 96 -25.14 3.41 -13.07
CA LYS A 96 -24.86 4.32 -14.19
C LYS A 96 -24.82 3.53 -15.50
N SER A 97 -25.61 3.93 -16.50
CA SER A 97 -25.68 3.21 -17.79
C SER A 97 -24.94 3.96 -18.91
N ASN A 98 -23.67 3.65 -19.11
CA ASN A 98 -22.90 4.01 -20.30
C ASN A 98 -23.23 3.02 -21.45
N PRO A 99 -23.17 3.38 -22.75
CA PRO A 99 -23.35 2.45 -23.87
C PRO A 99 -22.63 1.10 -23.74
N LEU A 100 -21.41 1.06 -23.18
CA LEU A 100 -20.67 -0.17 -22.90
C LEU A 100 -21.39 -1.05 -21.85
N ILE A 101 -21.85 -0.44 -20.76
CA ILE A 101 -22.59 -1.11 -19.68
C ILE A 101 -23.97 -1.53 -20.16
N ARG A 102 -24.63 -0.77 -21.04
CA ARG A 102 -25.90 -1.19 -21.64
C ARG A 102 -25.71 -2.42 -22.54
N LYS A 103 -24.58 -2.53 -23.24
CA LYS A 103 -24.23 -3.71 -24.05
C LYS A 103 -23.91 -4.91 -23.15
N ILE A 104 -23.18 -4.69 -22.07
CA ILE A 104 -22.82 -5.72 -21.07
C ILE A 104 -24.04 -6.18 -20.26
N SER A 105 -24.87 -5.27 -19.78
CA SER A 105 -26.09 -5.58 -19.03
C SER A 105 -27.19 -6.21 -19.90
N ARG A 106 -27.09 -6.11 -21.23
CA ARG A 106 -27.96 -6.84 -22.17
C ARG A 106 -27.49 -8.27 -22.43
N LEU A 107 -26.26 -8.64 -22.06
CA LEU A 107 -25.84 -10.04 -22.14
C LEU A 107 -26.68 -10.86 -21.16
N PRO A 108 -27.39 -11.90 -21.64
CA PRO A 108 -28.12 -12.78 -20.76
C PRO A 108 -27.11 -13.46 -19.83
N HIS A 109 -27.48 -13.60 -18.55
CA HIS A 109 -26.71 -14.25 -17.48
C HIS A 109 -25.54 -13.45 -16.84
N ILE A 110 -25.22 -12.21 -17.25
CA ILE A 110 -24.13 -11.45 -16.59
C ILE A 110 -24.39 -11.19 -15.09
N LYS A 111 -25.64 -10.87 -14.73
CA LYS A 111 -26.06 -10.62 -13.34
C LYS A 111 -25.98 -11.88 -12.47
N PRO A 112 -26.55 -13.03 -12.87
CA PRO A 112 -26.40 -14.25 -12.08
C PRO A 112 -24.95 -14.74 -12.04
N ILE A 113 -24.16 -14.65 -13.13
CA ILE A 113 -22.74 -15.04 -13.11
C ILE A 113 -21.95 -14.19 -12.10
N SER A 114 -22.15 -12.87 -12.11
CA SER A 114 -21.50 -11.97 -11.14
C SER A 114 -21.95 -12.26 -9.70
N ALA A 115 -23.24 -12.53 -9.47
CA ALA A 115 -23.75 -12.86 -8.15
C ALA A 115 -23.23 -14.21 -7.64
N THR A 116 -23.16 -15.22 -8.50
CA THR A 116 -22.57 -16.52 -8.20
C THR A 116 -21.07 -16.39 -7.90
N GLY A 117 -20.33 -15.61 -8.71
CA GLY A 117 -18.92 -15.34 -8.47
C GLY A 117 -18.67 -14.67 -7.11
N ALA A 118 -19.46 -13.64 -6.78
CA ALA A 118 -19.41 -13.00 -5.47
C ALA A 118 -19.73 -14.00 -4.34
N GLY A 119 -20.76 -14.84 -4.51
CA GLY A 119 -21.12 -15.88 -3.55
C GLY A 119 -19.99 -16.88 -3.29
N ILE A 120 -19.34 -17.37 -4.36
CA ILE A 120 -18.21 -18.29 -4.23
C ILE A 120 -17.03 -17.61 -3.52
N LEU A 121 -16.70 -16.37 -3.88
CA LEU A 121 -15.63 -15.63 -3.22
C LEU A 121 -15.92 -15.39 -1.74
N THR A 122 -17.16 -15.07 -1.38
CA THR A 122 -17.57 -14.94 0.03
C THR A 122 -17.44 -16.26 0.78
N LEU A 123 -17.80 -17.38 0.16
CA LEU A 123 -17.66 -18.71 0.77
C LEU A 123 -16.18 -19.05 1.00
N ILE A 124 -15.32 -18.83 0.00
CA ILE A 124 -13.88 -19.04 0.12
C ILE A 124 -13.30 -18.16 1.22
N SER A 125 -13.70 -16.88 1.29
CA SER A 125 -13.25 -15.97 2.34
C SER A 125 -13.64 -16.46 3.74
N LEU A 126 -14.87 -16.95 3.92
CA LEU A 126 -15.33 -17.54 5.18
C LEU A 126 -14.52 -18.79 5.56
N ILE A 127 -14.19 -19.64 4.59
CA ILE A 127 -13.34 -20.81 4.81
C ILE A 127 -11.93 -20.38 5.25
N ILE A 128 -11.33 -19.39 4.57
CA ILE A 128 -10.00 -18.88 4.94
C ILE A 128 -10.03 -18.28 6.34
N ILE A 129 -11.06 -17.51 6.71
CA ILE A 129 -11.22 -16.97 8.06
C ILE A 129 -11.30 -18.10 9.10
N ALA A 130 -12.03 -19.18 8.81
CA ALA A 130 -12.18 -20.31 9.72
C ALA A 130 -10.89 -21.13 9.90
N VAL A 131 -10.03 -21.20 8.88
CA VAL A 131 -8.78 -21.97 8.88
C VAL A 131 -7.57 -21.11 9.24
N ALA A 132 -7.73 -19.78 9.30
CA ALA A 132 -6.65 -18.86 9.60
C ALA A 132 -6.05 -19.14 11.00
N PRO A 133 -4.70 -19.14 11.13
CA PRO A 133 -4.06 -19.30 12.43
C PRO A 133 -4.38 -18.11 13.34
N GLN A 134 -4.53 -18.37 14.66
CA GLN A 134 -4.86 -17.33 15.65
C GLN A 134 -3.78 -16.26 15.80
N VAL A 135 -2.52 -16.60 15.48
CA VAL A 135 -1.40 -15.65 15.45
C VAL A 135 -0.72 -15.76 14.11
N GLY A 136 -0.72 -14.67 13.35
CA GLY A 136 -0.08 -14.61 12.05
C GLY A 136 1.44 -14.62 12.15
N ALA A 137 2.11 -14.99 11.05
CA ALA A 137 3.56 -14.84 10.94
C ALA A 137 4.02 -13.39 11.18
N PHE A 138 3.20 -12.42 10.75
CA PHE A 138 3.42 -10.99 10.99
C PHE A 138 3.38 -10.62 12.47
N GLU A 139 2.35 -11.04 13.21
CA GLU A 139 2.24 -10.78 14.65
C GLU A 139 3.37 -11.45 15.43
N THR A 140 3.75 -12.66 15.02
CA THR A 140 4.91 -13.37 15.57
C THR A 140 6.19 -12.57 15.36
N ASP A 141 6.42 -12.04 14.16
CA ASP A 141 7.59 -11.22 13.85
C ASP A 141 7.59 -9.88 14.61
N LEU A 142 6.44 -9.20 14.68
CA LEU A 142 6.29 -7.99 15.51
C LEU A 142 6.58 -8.27 16.98
N MET A 143 6.09 -9.38 17.51
CA MET A 143 6.33 -9.78 18.90
C MET A 143 7.82 -10.04 19.13
N VAL A 144 8.48 -10.81 18.26
CA VAL A 144 9.92 -11.12 18.36
C VAL A 144 10.76 -9.85 18.24
N ASN A 145 10.45 -8.97 17.28
CA ASN A 145 11.17 -7.72 17.09
C ASN A 145 10.92 -6.74 18.25
N GLY A 146 9.71 -6.70 18.80
CA GLY A 146 9.38 -5.97 20.02
C GLY A 146 10.21 -6.43 21.22
N PHE A 147 10.36 -7.74 21.42
CA PHE A 147 11.24 -8.29 22.47
C PHE A 147 12.71 -7.92 22.26
N LYS A 148 13.22 -8.04 21.03
CA LYS A 148 14.60 -7.63 20.70
C LYS A 148 14.82 -6.13 20.96
N GLN A 149 13.85 -5.29 20.63
CA GLN A 149 13.92 -3.85 20.87
C GLN A 149 13.88 -3.53 22.37
N ALA A 150 12.99 -4.18 23.13
CA ALA A 150 12.95 -4.03 24.59
C ALA A 150 14.27 -4.47 25.25
N GLN A 151 14.84 -5.59 24.82
CA GLN A 151 16.14 -6.07 25.29
C GLN A 151 17.26 -5.07 24.99
N THR A 152 17.26 -4.48 23.79
CA THR A 152 18.24 -3.45 23.39
C THR A 152 18.11 -2.21 24.27
N ASN A 153 16.90 -1.74 24.52
CA ASN A 153 16.64 -0.58 25.38
C ASN A 153 17.09 -0.82 26.84
N ILE A 154 16.83 -2.02 27.38
CA ILE A 154 17.30 -2.40 28.72
C ILE A 154 18.83 -2.44 28.77
N GLY A 155 19.48 -3.00 27.75
CA GLY A 155 20.94 -3.02 27.62
C GLY A 155 21.52 -1.62 27.64
N GLN A 156 20.97 -0.70 26.82
CA GLN A 156 21.39 0.71 26.80
C GLN A 156 21.16 1.41 28.14
N THR A 157 20.01 1.16 28.78
CA THR A 157 19.69 1.76 30.09
C THR A 157 20.66 1.26 31.16
N LYS A 158 21.00 -0.03 31.14
CA LYS A 158 21.98 -0.63 32.05
C LYS A 158 23.36 -0.02 31.84
N THR A 159 23.84 0.09 30.60
CA THR A 159 25.15 0.70 30.31
C THR A 159 25.19 2.16 30.74
N LEU A 160 24.11 2.93 30.54
CA LEU A 160 24.03 4.32 30.99
C LEU A 160 24.01 4.42 32.52
N ALA A 161 23.33 3.50 33.21
CA ALA A 161 23.33 3.44 34.67
C ALA A 161 24.70 3.06 35.24
N GLU A 162 25.37 2.07 34.65
CA GLU A 162 26.74 1.67 35.02
C GLU A 162 27.73 2.82 34.77
N GLN A 163 27.65 3.51 33.63
CA GLN A 163 28.46 4.69 33.34
C GLN A 163 28.20 5.84 34.34
N ALA A 164 26.94 6.07 34.72
CA ALA A 164 26.60 7.05 35.75
C ALA A 164 27.16 6.67 37.13
N GLU A 165 27.16 5.39 37.49
CA GLU A 165 27.73 4.89 38.74
C GLU A 165 29.26 4.96 38.76
N LEU A 166 29.93 4.57 37.67
CA LEU A 166 31.38 4.71 37.50
C LEU A 166 31.82 6.18 37.57
N SER A 167 31.06 7.08 36.93
CA SER A 167 31.28 8.53 37.02
C SER A 167 31.11 9.05 38.45
N ARG A 168 30.12 8.54 39.20
CA ARG A 168 29.90 8.90 40.62
C ARG A 168 31.05 8.42 41.52
N LEU A 169 31.66 7.28 41.19
CA LEU A 169 32.81 6.73 41.91
C LEU A 169 34.14 7.35 41.47
N GLY A 170 34.14 8.26 40.50
CA GLY A 170 35.35 8.93 40.01
C GLY A 170 36.29 8.02 39.21
N ILE A 171 35.80 6.86 38.75
CA ILE A 171 36.59 5.89 37.99
C ILE A 171 36.44 6.26 36.51
N SER A 172 37.50 6.81 35.91
CA SER A 172 37.52 7.15 34.49
C SER A 172 37.59 5.89 33.64
N GLU A 173 36.88 5.87 32.50
CA GLU A 173 37.04 4.82 31.48
C GLU A 173 38.53 4.70 31.11
N GLY A 174 39.14 3.54 31.39
CA GLY A 174 40.54 3.24 31.10
C GLY A 174 41.43 2.84 32.28
N THR A 175 40.97 2.94 33.53
CA THR A 175 41.73 2.39 34.67
C THR A 175 41.25 0.97 35.01
N SER A 176 41.99 -0.03 34.52
CA SER A 176 41.92 -1.40 35.04
C SER A 176 42.47 -1.45 36.47
N LEU A 177 41.78 -2.17 37.36
CA LEU A 177 42.42 -2.80 38.51
C LEU A 177 43.11 -4.08 38.06
#